data_AF-A0A2S0VVX2-F1
#
_entry.id   AF-A0A2S0VVX2-F1
#
_cell.length_a   1.000
_cell.length_b   1.000
_cell.length_c   1.000
_cell.angle_alpha   90.00
_cell.angle_beta   90.00
_cell.angle_gamma   90.00
#
_symmetry.space_group_name_H-M   'P 1'
#
loop_
_entity.id
_entity.type
_entity.pdbx_description
1 polymer ?
#
loop_
_entity_poly.entity_id
_entity_poly.type
_entity_poly.pdbx_seq_one_letter_code
_entity_poly.pdbx_strand_id
1 'polypeptide(L)'
;MICHRHYNDNGGLRAVRKSLPHEHGHQQYYDKLDCLYVYSGQVPVPEEEAETWLATQREIFKQAMLDNINAGSNIVIAPEGKSYATEESPQPFKGGIFRLATQAKREPKIVPIAIANFDKNMVRYCPTAIIYPAFKLSEVMDNPADKEQLAAFVEQFSQDFKGYVQQAVALSESQTRAKFEKS
;
A
#
# COMPACT_ATOMS: atom_id res chain seq x y z
N MET A 1 3.71 6.64 14.50
CA MET A 1 3.27 6.17 13.17
C MET A 1 3.21 7.36 12.22
N ILE A 2 3.72 7.27 11.00
CA ILE A 2 3.88 8.41 10.06
C ILE A 2 2.55 9.16 9.82
N CYS A 3 1.43 8.44 9.72
CA CYS A 3 0.12 9.03 9.49
C CYS A 3 -0.51 9.69 10.74
N HIS A 4 -0.07 9.34 11.96
CA HIS A 4 -0.71 9.84 13.19
C HIS A 4 -0.61 11.36 13.32
N ARG A 5 0.56 11.93 13.04
CA ARG A 5 0.80 13.37 13.19
C ARG A 5 0.08 14.21 12.12
N HIS A 6 -0.14 13.64 10.94
CA HIS A 6 -0.71 14.36 9.79
C HIS A 6 -2.22 14.14 9.64
N TYR A 7 -2.72 12.98 10.08
CA TYR A 7 -4.11 12.55 9.86
C TYR A 7 -4.84 12.11 11.15
N ASN A 8 -4.23 12.30 12.33
CA ASN A 8 -4.75 11.86 13.63
C ASN A 8 -5.16 10.37 13.65
N ASP A 9 -4.37 9.56 12.94
CA ASP A 9 -4.61 8.14 12.76
C ASP A 9 -3.81 7.30 13.77
N ASN A 10 -4.49 6.52 14.62
CA ASN A 10 -3.85 5.60 15.58
C ASN A 10 -3.31 4.33 14.94
N GLY A 11 -3.33 4.26 13.61
CA GLY A 11 -2.43 3.40 12.88
C GLY A 11 -3.09 2.47 11.91
N GLY A 12 -4.21 2.92 11.32
CA GLY A 12 -4.85 2.45 10.09
C GLY A 12 -4.92 0.94 9.88
N LEU A 13 -6.09 0.45 9.50
CA LEU A 13 -6.21 -0.95 9.09
C LEU A 13 -5.23 -1.23 7.95
N ARG A 14 -4.44 -2.30 8.02
CA ARG A 14 -3.47 -2.62 6.97
C ARG A 14 -4.01 -3.71 6.07
N ALA A 15 -3.99 -3.50 4.76
CA ALA A 15 -4.21 -4.58 3.81
C ALA A 15 -2.85 -5.20 3.45
N VAL A 16 -2.65 -6.46 3.81
CA VAL A 16 -1.35 -7.14 3.72
C VAL A 16 -1.51 -8.46 2.98
N ARG A 17 -0.56 -8.82 2.12
CA ARG A 17 -0.55 -10.15 1.49
C ARG A 17 -0.49 -11.24 2.56
N LYS A 18 -1.29 -12.30 2.44
CA LYS A 18 -1.13 -13.47 3.31
C LYS A 18 0.26 -14.08 3.15
N SER A 19 0.91 -14.38 4.28
CA SER A 19 2.23 -15.01 4.32
C SER A 19 2.25 -16.35 3.58
N LEU A 20 3.36 -16.67 2.92
CA LEU A 20 3.65 -18.00 2.43
C LEU A 20 4.01 -18.93 3.61
N PRO A 21 3.91 -20.27 3.46
CA PRO A 21 4.16 -21.20 4.56
C PRO A 21 5.53 -21.06 5.22
N HIS A 22 6.54 -20.62 4.48
CA HIS A 22 7.91 -20.43 4.98
C HIS A 22 8.18 -19.02 5.55
N GLU A 23 7.24 -18.08 5.41
CA GLU A 23 7.39 -16.69 5.87
C GLU A 23 6.90 -16.51 7.32
N HIS A 24 7.42 -17.32 8.23
CA HIS A 24 6.98 -17.34 9.64
C HIS A 24 7.12 -15.98 10.32
N GLY A 25 8.21 -15.25 10.08
CA GLY A 25 8.42 -13.92 10.65
C GLY A 25 7.42 -12.88 10.16
N HIS A 26 7.07 -12.93 8.86
CA HIS A 26 6.05 -12.06 8.27
C HIS A 26 4.69 -12.33 8.93
N GLN A 27 4.32 -13.61 9.06
CA GLN A 27 3.09 -14.00 9.72
C GLN A 27 3.04 -13.55 11.18
N GLN A 28 4.06 -13.86 11.98
CA GLN A 28 4.10 -13.48 13.39
C GLN A 28 4.09 -11.97 13.62
N TYR A 29 4.64 -11.19 12.69
CA TYR A 29 4.60 -9.73 12.77
C TYR A 29 3.19 -9.20 12.51
N TYR A 30 2.55 -9.61 11.42
CA TYR A 30 1.24 -9.09 11.02
C TYR A 30 0.08 -9.72 11.80
N ASP A 31 0.20 -10.92 12.35
CA ASP A 31 -0.84 -11.52 13.21
C ASP A 31 -1.00 -10.76 14.55
N LYS A 32 0.00 -9.96 14.94
CA LYS A 32 -0.08 -9.05 16.10
C LYS A 32 -0.72 -7.70 15.77
N LEU A 33 -0.98 -7.46 14.48
CA LEU A 33 -1.57 -6.24 13.97
C LEU A 33 -2.97 -6.56 13.46
N ASP A 34 -3.93 -5.66 13.69
CA ASP A 34 -5.25 -5.80 13.07
C ASP A 34 -5.11 -5.53 11.56
N CYS A 35 -4.92 -6.62 10.81
CA CYS A 35 -4.63 -6.63 9.38
C CYS A 35 -5.72 -7.35 8.59
N LEU A 36 -6.07 -6.83 7.41
CA LEU A 36 -6.82 -7.55 6.40
C LEU A 36 -5.87 -8.32 5.48
N TYR A 37 -5.96 -9.64 5.48
CA TYR A 37 -5.14 -10.47 4.62
C TYR A 37 -5.68 -10.55 3.19
N VAL A 38 -4.78 -10.37 2.22
CA VAL A 38 -5.03 -10.54 0.79
C VAL A 38 -4.41 -11.84 0.32
N TYR A 39 -5.26 -12.76 -0.17
CA TYR A 39 -4.80 -13.99 -0.81
C TYR A 39 -4.40 -13.70 -2.26
N SER A 40 -3.08 -13.58 -2.47
CA SER A 40 -2.49 -13.47 -3.80
C SER A 40 -2.24 -14.85 -4.40
N GLY A 41 -2.12 -14.96 -5.72
CA GLY A 41 -1.93 -16.25 -6.41
C GLY A 41 -0.65 -17.04 -6.06
N GLN A 42 0.23 -16.49 -5.21
CA GLN A 42 1.42 -17.18 -4.70
C GLN A 42 1.16 -17.94 -3.40
N VAL A 43 0.05 -17.64 -2.71
CA VAL A 43 -0.30 -18.29 -1.45
C VAL A 43 -0.90 -19.66 -1.78
N PRO A 44 -0.40 -20.75 -1.18
CA PRO A 44 -1.00 -22.08 -1.38
C PRO A 44 -2.47 -22.06 -1.01
N VAL A 45 -3.28 -22.69 -1.85
CA VAL A 45 -4.73 -22.82 -1.70
C VAL A 45 -5.10 -24.31 -1.65
N PRO A 46 -6.25 -24.68 -1.08
CA PRO A 46 -6.76 -26.04 -1.18
C PRO A 46 -6.79 -26.49 -2.65
N GLU A 47 -6.32 -27.71 -2.94
CA GLU A 47 -6.28 -28.25 -4.32
C GLU A 47 -7.70 -28.42 -4.87
N GLU A 48 -8.61 -28.93 -4.05
CA GLU A 48 -10.03 -29.00 -4.37
C GLU A 48 -10.69 -27.63 -4.21
N GLU A 49 -11.45 -27.20 -5.22
CA GLU A 49 -12.23 -25.96 -5.20
C GLU A 49 -11.41 -24.67 -5.01
N ALA A 50 -10.12 -24.69 -5.37
CA ALA A 50 -9.19 -23.55 -5.29
C ALA A 50 -9.79 -22.22 -5.80
N GLU A 51 -10.44 -22.25 -6.96
CA GLU A 51 -11.05 -21.07 -7.57
C GLU A 51 -12.22 -20.52 -6.75
N THR A 52 -13.13 -21.39 -6.33
CA THR A 52 -14.30 -21.03 -5.50
C THR A 52 -13.86 -20.46 -4.16
N TRP A 53 -12.85 -21.10 -3.55
CA TRP A 53 -12.30 -20.64 -2.29
C TRP A 53 -11.61 -19.27 -2.45
N LEU A 54 -10.80 -19.07 -3.50
CA LEU A 54 -10.17 -17.78 -3.80
C LEU A 54 -11.18 -16.68 -4.09
N ALA A 55 -12.24 -16.99 -4.84
CA ALA A 55 -13.33 -16.05 -5.09
C ALA A 55 -13.99 -15.64 -3.77
N THR A 56 -14.27 -16.60 -2.88
CA THR A 56 -14.82 -16.35 -1.55
C THR A 56 -13.91 -15.45 -0.72
N GLN A 57 -12.61 -15.74 -0.65
CA GLN A 57 -11.65 -14.90 0.09
C GLN A 57 -11.54 -13.49 -0.48
N ARG A 58 -11.60 -13.34 -1.80
CA ARG A 58 -11.61 -12.02 -2.46
C ARG A 58 -12.86 -11.23 -2.08
N GLU A 59 -14.05 -11.84 -2.07
CA GLU A 59 -15.28 -11.15 -1.66
C GLU A 59 -15.27 -10.78 -0.18
N ILE A 60 -14.78 -11.67 0.70
CA ILE A 60 -14.59 -11.35 2.14
C ILE A 60 -13.67 -10.12 2.29
N PHE A 61 -12.52 -10.13 1.61
CA PHE A 61 -11.58 -9.01 1.65
C PHE A 61 -12.21 -7.70 1.14
N LYS A 62 -12.89 -7.75 -0.01
CA LYS A 62 -13.55 -6.57 -0.60
C LYS A 62 -14.61 -6.00 0.34
N GLN A 63 -15.45 -6.86 0.93
CA GLN A 63 -16.49 -6.42 1.85
C GLN A 63 -15.89 -5.77 3.10
N ALA A 64 -14.90 -6.42 3.72
CA ALA A 64 -14.22 -5.86 4.89
C ALA A 64 -13.55 -4.51 4.60
N MET A 65 -12.94 -4.36 3.43
CA MET A 65 -12.36 -3.09 2.98
C MET A 65 -13.44 -2.01 2.83
N LEU A 66 -14.53 -2.30 2.12
CA LEU A 66 -15.62 -1.35 1.90
C LEU A 66 -16.28 -0.94 3.22
N ASP A 67 -16.51 -1.88 4.14
CA ASP A 67 -17.09 -1.59 5.45
C ASP A 67 -16.21 -0.62 6.24
N ASN A 68 -14.89 -0.84 6.24
CA ASN A 68 -13.94 0.04 6.91
C ASN A 68 -13.85 1.43 6.25
N ILE A 69 -13.79 1.50 4.92
CA ILE A 69 -13.80 2.80 4.21
C ILE A 69 -15.09 3.56 4.54
N ASN A 70 -16.24 2.88 4.51
CA ASN A 70 -17.54 3.49 4.78
C ASN A 70 -17.70 3.92 6.24
N ALA A 71 -17.09 3.20 7.18
CA ALA A 71 -17.00 3.58 8.58
C ALA A 71 -16.07 4.79 8.84
N GLY A 72 -15.28 5.20 7.85
CA GLY A 72 -14.31 6.29 7.96
C GLY A 72 -12.95 5.86 8.51
N SER A 73 -12.66 4.55 8.54
CA SER A 73 -11.37 4.03 8.93
C SER A 73 -10.32 4.34 7.86
N ASN A 74 -9.13 4.75 8.28
CA ASN A 74 -7.97 4.85 7.40
C ASN A 74 -7.44 3.45 7.08
N ILE A 75 -7.06 3.23 5.83
CA ILE A 75 -6.49 1.96 5.37
C ILE A 75 -5.14 2.20 4.71
N VAL A 76 -4.13 1.47 5.17
CA VAL A 76 -2.78 1.50 4.62
C VAL A 76 -2.59 0.30 3.70
N ILE A 77 -2.14 0.57 2.49
CA ILE A 77 -1.97 -0.42 1.42
C ILE A 77 -0.59 -0.26 0.78
N ALA A 78 -0.01 -1.38 0.34
CA ALA A 78 1.07 -1.38 -0.64
C ALA A 78 0.45 -1.74 -2.01
N PRO A 79 0.28 -0.78 -2.94
CA PRO A 79 -0.45 -1.01 -4.18
C PRO A 79 0.23 -2.02 -5.13
N GLU A 80 1.53 -2.25 -4.96
CA GLU A 80 2.30 -3.29 -5.68
C GLU A 80 1.91 -4.71 -5.22
N GLY A 81 1.35 -4.83 -4.01
CA GLY A 81 0.92 -6.08 -3.41
C GLY A 81 2.04 -7.05 -3.03
N LYS A 82 3.29 -6.58 -3.03
CA LYS A 82 4.51 -7.24 -2.54
C LYS A 82 5.44 -6.19 -1.93
N SER A 83 6.37 -6.65 -1.11
CA SER A 83 7.46 -5.83 -0.59
C SER A 83 8.66 -5.95 -1.53
N TYR A 84 9.32 -4.83 -1.81
CA TYR A 84 10.50 -4.74 -2.67
C TYR A 84 11.61 -3.99 -1.94
N ALA A 85 12.85 -4.19 -2.37
CA ALA A 85 13.95 -3.33 -1.94
C ALA A 85 13.69 -1.89 -2.41
N THR A 86 14.26 -0.91 -1.71
CA THR A 86 14.05 0.51 -2.06
C THR A 86 14.43 0.82 -3.51
N GLU A 87 15.47 0.17 -4.04
CA GLU A 87 15.95 0.35 -5.41
C GLU A 87 15.03 -0.26 -6.47
N GLU A 88 14.18 -1.21 -6.08
CA GLU A 88 13.27 -1.94 -6.96
C GLU A 88 11.84 -1.41 -6.90
N SER A 89 11.52 -0.55 -5.94
CA SER A 89 10.19 0.04 -5.74
C SER A 89 10.06 1.41 -6.45
N PRO A 90 8.88 1.75 -7.00
CA PRO A 90 7.71 0.89 -7.14
C PRO A 90 7.76 0.01 -8.41
N GLN A 91 7.28 -1.21 -8.27
CA GLN A 91 6.75 -2.06 -9.33
C GLN A 91 5.34 -1.61 -9.76
N PRO A 92 4.79 -2.17 -10.86
CA PRO A 92 3.46 -1.82 -11.33
C PRO A 92 2.37 -1.99 -10.26
N PHE A 93 1.51 -0.99 -10.13
CA PHE A 93 0.41 -1.02 -9.18
C PHE A 93 -0.70 -1.97 -9.61
N LYS A 94 -1.34 -2.61 -8.62
CA LYS A 94 -2.54 -3.42 -8.82
C LYS A 94 -3.78 -2.52 -8.78
N GLY A 95 -4.51 -2.47 -9.89
CA GLY A 95 -5.73 -1.64 -10.00
C GLY A 95 -6.89 -2.03 -9.09
N GLY A 96 -6.89 -3.25 -8.53
CA GLY A 96 -8.01 -3.76 -7.74
C GLY A 96 -8.40 -2.89 -6.54
N ILE A 97 -7.42 -2.24 -5.91
CA ILE A 97 -7.66 -1.36 -4.75
C ILE A 97 -8.26 -0.02 -5.14
N PHE A 98 -7.82 0.56 -6.26
CA PHE A 98 -8.39 1.77 -6.82
C PHE A 98 -9.83 1.51 -7.28
N ARG A 99 -10.10 0.34 -7.86
CA ARG A 99 -11.46 -0.09 -8.18
C ARG A 99 -12.35 -0.24 -6.95
N LEU A 100 -11.81 -0.69 -5.81
CA LEU A 100 -12.59 -0.74 -4.56
C LEU A 100 -12.92 0.65 -4.03
N ALA A 101 -11.99 1.61 -4.16
CA ALA A 101 -12.23 2.99 -3.77
C ALA A 101 -13.42 3.62 -4.52
N THR A 102 -13.65 3.25 -5.78
CA THR A 102 -14.80 3.75 -6.58
C THR A 102 -16.13 3.10 -6.23
N GLN A 103 -16.11 2.01 -5.45
CA GLN A 103 -17.31 1.29 -4.99
C GLN A 103 -17.74 1.70 -3.57
N ALA A 104 -16.91 2.48 -2.87
CA ALA A 104 -17.25 2.96 -1.54
C ALA A 104 -18.41 3.96 -1.57
N LYS A 105 -19.29 3.93 -0.57
CA LYS A 105 -20.41 4.89 -0.44
C LYS A 105 -19.91 6.32 -0.22
N ARG A 106 -18.77 6.42 0.48
CA ARG A 106 -18.02 7.67 0.67
C ARG A 106 -16.73 7.54 -0.10
N GLU A 107 -16.53 8.40 -1.08
CA GLU A 107 -15.30 8.43 -1.84
C GLU A 107 -14.11 8.72 -0.91
N PRO A 108 -13.14 7.79 -0.78
CA PRO A 108 -11.99 7.98 0.09
C PRO A 108 -11.00 8.95 -0.54
N LYS A 109 -10.26 9.66 0.31
CA LYS A 109 -9.05 10.37 -0.11
C LYS A 109 -7.90 9.36 -0.20
N ILE A 110 -7.18 9.39 -1.32
CA ILE A 110 -5.95 8.65 -1.54
C ILE A 110 -4.79 9.55 -1.11
N VAL A 111 -3.95 9.04 -0.21
CA VAL A 111 -2.75 9.74 0.27
C VAL A 111 -1.52 9.00 -0.24
N PRO A 112 -0.74 9.56 -1.18
CA PRO A 112 0.51 8.94 -1.60
C PRO A 112 1.56 9.10 -0.49
N ILE A 113 2.15 7.99 -0.08
CA ILE A 113 3.24 7.98 0.91
C ILE A 113 4.43 7.25 0.28
N ALA A 114 5.43 8.01 -0.15
CA ALA A 114 6.66 7.42 -0.66
C ALA A 114 7.62 7.13 0.48
N ILE A 115 8.23 5.96 0.46
CA ILE A 115 9.06 5.44 1.54
C ILE A 115 10.41 5.02 0.96
N ALA A 116 11.50 5.33 1.66
CA ALA A 116 12.86 4.95 1.27
C ALA A 116 13.66 4.40 2.47
N ASN A 117 14.46 3.37 2.20
CA ASN A 117 15.45 2.76 3.09
C ASN A 117 14.87 2.10 4.37
N PHE A 118 13.59 1.73 4.37
CA PHE A 118 12.98 0.96 5.46
C PHE A 118 13.38 -0.51 5.47
N ASP A 119 13.92 -0.99 4.35
CA ASP A 119 14.57 -2.30 4.17
C ASP A 119 16.04 -2.31 4.63
N LYS A 120 16.62 -1.14 4.94
CA LYS A 120 18.04 -0.98 5.24
C LYS A 120 18.34 -0.82 6.73
N ASN A 121 19.60 -1.07 7.08
CA ASN A 121 20.08 -0.91 8.45
C ASN A 121 20.09 0.58 8.87
N MET A 122 19.30 0.90 9.91
CA MET A 122 19.10 2.27 10.41
C MET A 122 20.35 2.93 11.03
N VAL A 123 21.39 2.16 11.35
CA VAL A 123 22.68 2.71 11.77
C VAL A 123 23.32 3.43 10.59
N ARG A 124 23.29 2.80 9.41
CA ARG A 124 23.96 3.25 8.18
C ARG A 124 23.10 4.13 7.29
N TYR A 125 21.78 4.00 7.36
CA TYR A 125 20.84 4.73 6.51
C TYR A 125 19.79 5.45 7.36
N CYS A 126 19.21 6.53 6.84
CA CYS A 126 18.08 7.23 7.47
C CYS A 126 16.76 6.86 6.78
N PRO A 127 15.92 5.96 7.34
CA PRO A 127 14.62 5.67 6.76
C PRO A 127 13.79 6.94 6.64
N THR A 128 13.23 7.17 5.46
CA THR A 128 12.56 8.42 5.12
C THR A 128 11.19 8.14 4.53
N ALA A 129 10.21 8.95 4.89
CA ALA A 129 8.90 8.93 4.25
C ALA A 129 8.48 10.35 3.89
N ILE A 130 7.89 10.51 2.70
CA ILE A 130 7.31 11.76 2.22
C ILE A 130 5.82 11.52 2.02
N ILE A 131 5.00 12.36 2.64
CA ILE A 131 3.55 12.36 2.48
C ILE A 131 3.20 13.43 1.44
N TYR A 132 2.55 13.01 0.35
CA TYR A 132 2.11 13.90 -0.72
C TYR A 132 0.66 14.35 -0.49
N PRO A 133 0.20 15.40 -1.20
CA PRO A 133 -1.17 15.86 -1.11
C PRO A 133 -2.18 14.74 -1.36
N ALA A 134 -3.22 14.72 -0.54
CA ALA A 134 -4.32 13.79 -0.69
C ALA A 134 -5.22 14.21 -1.86
N PHE A 135 -5.74 13.25 -2.62
CA PHE A 135 -6.68 13.50 -3.72
C PHE A 135 -7.81 12.48 -3.72
N LYS A 136 -8.90 12.79 -4.42
CA LYS A 136 -9.98 11.85 -4.75
C LYS A 136 -9.87 11.42 -6.20
N LEU A 137 -10.40 10.24 -6.53
CA LEU A 137 -10.37 9.78 -7.93
C LEU A 137 -11.20 10.72 -8.81
N SER A 138 -12.34 11.20 -8.33
CA SER A 138 -13.17 12.21 -9.02
C SER A 138 -12.47 13.55 -9.28
N GLU A 139 -11.35 13.84 -8.62
CA GLU A 139 -10.56 15.07 -8.87
C GLU A 139 -9.53 14.89 -9.99
N VAL A 140 -9.22 13.64 -10.38
CA VAL A 140 -8.14 13.31 -11.32
C VAL A 140 -8.61 12.51 -12.54
N MET A 141 -9.87 12.07 -12.58
CA MET A 141 -10.49 11.41 -13.73
C MET A 141 -12.00 11.71 -13.82
N ASP A 142 -12.52 11.76 -15.04
CA ASP A 142 -13.93 12.11 -15.31
C ASP A 142 -14.90 11.01 -14.86
N ASN A 143 -14.57 9.75 -15.15
CA ASN A 143 -15.42 8.60 -14.79
C ASN A 143 -14.61 7.51 -14.08
N PRO A 144 -14.51 7.54 -12.73
CA PRO A 144 -13.83 6.49 -11.98
C PRO A 144 -14.44 5.08 -12.10
N ALA A 145 -15.69 4.96 -12.55
CA ALA A 145 -16.30 3.65 -12.78
C ALA A 145 -15.88 3.02 -14.12
N ASP A 146 -15.30 3.80 -15.03
CA ASP A 146 -14.78 3.31 -16.31
C ASP A 146 -13.48 2.51 -16.09
N LYS A 147 -13.48 1.28 -16.59
CA LYS A 147 -12.35 0.36 -16.36
C LYS A 147 -11.10 0.74 -17.13
N GLU A 148 -11.25 1.31 -18.32
CA GLU A 148 -10.12 1.69 -19.18
C GLU A 148 -9.48 2.97 -18.65
N GLN A 149 -10.28 3.97 -18.30
CA GLN A 149 -9.78 5.19 -17.65
C GLN A 149 -9.08 4.86 -16.33
N LEU A 150 -9.67 4.00 -15.50
CA LEU A 150 -9.06 3.59 -14.23
C LEU A 150 -7.73 2.85 -14.46
N ALA A 151 -7.67 1.95 -15.45
CA ALA A 151 -6.43 1.23 -15.78
C ALA A 151 -5.34 2.19 -16.24
N ALA A 152 -5.66 3.12 -17.15
CA ALA A 152 -4.73 4.14 -17.64
C ALA A 152 -4.23 5.05 -16.50
N PHE A 153 -5.13 5.47 -15.60
CA PHE A 153 -4.76 6.23 -14.42
C PHE A 153 -3.81 5.45 -13.52
N VAL A 154 -4.10 4.19 -13.22
CA VAL A 154 -3.25 3.37 -12.33
C VAL A 154 -1.86 3.17 -12.93
N GLU A 155 -1.77 2.96 -14.24
CA GLU A 155 -0.49 2.86 -14.94
C GLU A 155 0.29 4.18 -14.86
N GLN A 156 -0.34 5.30 -15.21
CA GLN A 156 0.30 6.62 -15.15
C GLN A 156 0.74 6.97 -13.73
N PHE A 157 -0.15 6.79 -12.75
CA PHE A 157 0.14 7.06 -11.34
C PHE A 157 1.27 6.17 -10.81
N SER A 158 1.35 4.92 -11.25
CA SER A 158 2.47 4.04 -10.91
C SER A 158 3.80 4.56 -11.45
N GLN A 159 3.83 5.17 -12.65
CA GLN A 159 5.04 5.80 -13.19
C GLN A 159 5.40 7.08 -12.44
N ASP A 160 4.42 7.94 -12.16
CA ASP A 160 4.64 9.19 -11.42
C ASP A 160 5.16 8.92 -10.00
N PHE A 161 4.64 7.86 -9.36
CA PHE A 161 5.05 7.44 -8.02
C PHE A 161 6.52 7.01 -7.95
N LYS A 162 7.14 6.59 -9.08
CA LYS A 162 8.60 6.35 -9.13
C LYS A 162 9.37 7.62 -8.82
N GLY A 163 8.93 8.76 -9.35
CA GLY A 163 9.50 10.07 -9.03
C GLY A 163 9.35 10.40 -7.55
N TYR A 164 8.23 10.00 -6.92
CA TYR A 164 8.01 10.23 -5.49
C TYR A 164 8.97 9.41 -4.61
N VAL A 165 9.25 8.16 -4.98
CA VAL A 165 10.23 7.32 -4.30
C VAL A 165 11.65 7.86 -4.48
N GLN A 166 12.01 8.32 -5.69
CA GLN A 166 13.30 8.97 -5.94
C GLN A 166 13.52 10.21 -5.05
N GLN A 167 12.49 11.03 -4.85
CA GLN A 167 12.56 12.16 -3.92
C GLN A 167 12.79 11.71 -2.46
N ALA A 168 12.13 10.63 -2.03
CA ALA A 168 12.34 10.06 -0.69
C ALA A 168 13.77 9.49 -0.53
N VAL A 169 14.32 8.87 -1.57
CA VAL A 169 15.72 8.38 -1.59
C VAL A 169 16.70 9.54 -1.50
N ALA A 170 16.55 10.57 -2.34
CA ALA A 170 17.42 11.75 -2.33
C ALA A 170 17.41 12.46 -0.96
N LEU A 171 16.22 12.59 -0.36
CA LEU A 171 16.08 13.13 0.99
C LEU A 171 16.81 12.25 2.03
N SER A 172 16.64 10.93 1.96
CA SER A 172 17.34 9.99 2.85
C SER A 172 18.86 10.08 2.73
N GLU A 173 19.41 10.22 1.51
CA GLU A 173 20.84 10.38 1.28
C GLU A 173 21.37 11.68 1.89
N SER A 174 20.65 12.79 1.70
CA SER A 174 21.02 14.08 2.28
C SER A 174 21.06 14.02 3.83
N GLN A 175 20.07 13.37 4.44
CA GLN A 175 20.00 13.18 5.89
C GLN A 175 21.10 12.26 6.40
N THR A 176 21.42 11.21 5.64
CA THR A 176 22.48 10.26 5.98
C THR A 176 23.84 10.94 5.96
N ARG A 177 24.15 11.75 4.93
CA ARG A 177 25.39 12.55 4.89
C ARG A 177 25.49 13.49 6.08
N ALA A 178 24.42 14.25 6.36
CA ALA A 178 24.38 15.17 7.49
C ALA A 178 24.54 14.48 8.87
N LYS A 179 24.09 13.22 9.00
CA LYS A 179 24.26 12.42 10.23
C LYS A 179 25.72 12.07 10.48
N PHE A 180 26.46 11.71 9.43
CA PHE A 180 27.86 11.28 9.54
C PHE A 180 28.87 12.45 9.48
N GLU A 181 28.52 13.60 8.90
CA GLU A 181 29.34 14.81 8.97
C GLU A 181 29.36 15.45 10.37
N LYS A 182 28.37 15.13 11.21
CA LYS A 182 28.22 15.65 12.58
C LYS A 182 28.72 14.70 13.68
N SER A 183 29.22 13.52 13.31
CA SER A 183 29.72 12.48 14.23
C SER A 183 31.24 12.45 14.23
#